data_AF-A0A1I6T7S4-F1
#
_entry.id   AF-A0A1I6T7S4-F1
#
_cell.length_a   1.000
_cell.length_b   1.000
_cell.length_c   1.000
_cell.angle_alpha   90.00
_cell.angle_beta   90.00
_cell.angle_gamma   90.00
#
_symmetry.space_group_name_H-M   'P 1'
#
loop_
_entity.id
_entity.type
_entity.pdbx_description
1 polymer ?
#
loop_
_entity_poly.entity_id
_entity_poly.type
_entity_poly.pdbx_seq_one_letter_code
_entity_poly.pdbx_strand_id
1 'polypeptide(L)'
;MKAAFDYAGMTLEQLKNLLSNARRLQREDVATEVLRELSRRGAARSDDFAALRWNQQAATEALAPFIEISKTVQVNKRTTYTEAGGRKIGRSKEDPDWMWVDTYTAIKTAKVNAVFVCYISRPGDEAFFELHLNGETAARYGPDDLPAALDRWQALAAEAA
;
A
#
# COMPACT_ATOMS: atom_id res chain seq x y z
N MET A 1 -2.43 -24.96 9.05
CA MET A 1 -1.11 -25.60 8.88
C MET A 1 -0.49 -25.03 7.61
N LYS A 2 0.59 -24.22 7.69
CA LYS A 2 1.28 -23.70 6.51
C LYS A 2 1.93 -24.87 5.76
N ALA A 3 1.72 -24.99 4.46
CA ALA A 3 2.43 -25.97 3.66
C ALA A 3 3.87 -25.49 3.47
N ALA A 4 4.86 -26.27 3.91
CA ALA A 4 6.27 -25.95 3.76
C ALA A 4 6.77 -26.43 2.40
N PHE A 5 6.76 -25.54 1.41
CA PHE A 5 7.40 -25.79 0.11
C PHE A 5 8.82 -25.22 0.11
N ASP A 6 9.75 -25.88 -0.58
CA ASP A 6 11.05 -25.28 -0.90
C ASP A 6 10.91 -24.39 -2.15
N TYR A 7 10.45 -23.14 -1.93
CA TYR A 7 10.27 -22.17 -3.01
C TYR A 7 11.61 -21.79 -3.68
N ALA A 8 12.72 -21.82 -2.93
CA ALA A 8 14.04 -21.45 -3.44
C ALA A 8 14.57 -22.49 -4.44
N GLY A 9 14.31 -23.78 -4.20
CA GLY A 9 14.67 -24.87 -5.11
C GLY A 9 13.83 -24.97 -6.38
N MET A 10 12.67 -24.30 -6.45
CA MET A 10 11.77 -24.39 -7.61
C MET A 10 12.25 -23.56 -8.81
N THR A 11 11.98 -24.04 -10.02
CA THR A 11 12.14 -23.27 -11.26
C THR A 11 11.08 -22.17 -11.38
N LEU A 12 11.29 -21.18 -12.26
CA LEU A 12 10.28 -20.14 -12.51
C LEU A 12 8.96 -20.73 -13.01
N GLU A 13 9.01 -21.75 -13.86
CA GLU A 13 7.80 -22.44 -14.35
C GLU A 13 7.05 -23.14 -13.22
N GLN A 14 7.77 -23.85 -12.34
CA GLN A 14 7.17 -24.49 -11.17
C GLN A 14 6.52 -23.47 -10.24
N LEU A 15 7.17 -22.33 -9.98
CA LEU A 15 6.60 -21.25 -9.18
C LEU A 15 5.34 -20.66 -9.84
N LYS A 16 5.33 -20.44 -11.15
CA LYS A 16 4.13 -19.94 -11.86
C LYS A 16 2.97 -20.94 -11.82
N ASN A 17 3.24 -22.22 -12.01
CA ASN A 17 2.24 -23.28 -11.90
C ASN A 17 1.69 -23.36 -10.47
N LEU A 18 2.56 -23.24 -9.45
CA LEU A 18 2.15 -23.21 -8.05
C LEU A 18 1.29 -21.99 -7.73
N LEU A 19 1.65 -20.79 -8.22
CA LEU A 19 0.85 -19.57 -8.08
C LEU A 19 -0.54 -19.73 -8.70
N SER A 20 -0.62 -20.27 -9.91
CA SER A 20 -1.89 -20.53 -10.60
C SER A 20 -2.79 -21.49 -9.80
N ASN A 21 -2.20 -22.58 -9.29
CA ASN A 21 -2.92 -23.52 -8.43
C ASN A 21 -3.36 -22.90 -7.11
N ALA A 22 -2.50 -22.11 -6.47
CA ALA A 22 -2.81 -21.41 -5.23
C ALA A 22 -4.00 -20.45 -5.42
N ARG A 23 -4.02 -19.69 -6.52
CA ARG A 23 -5.14 -18.81 -6.89
C ARG A 23 -6.45 -19.59 -7.05
N ARG A 24 -6.41 -20.67 -7.84
CA ARG A 24 -7.58 -21.53 -8.08
C ARG A 24 -8.15 -22.13 -6.79
N LEU A 25 -7.28 -22.45 -5.84
CA LEU A 25 -7.64 -23.04 -4.55
C LEU A 25 -7.83 -22.00 -3.43
N GLN A 26 -7.76 -20.70 -3.76
CA GLN A 26 -7.86 -19.58 -2.79
C GLN A 26 -6.87 -19.72 -1.61
N ARG A 27 -5.67 -20.23 -1.89
CA ARG A 27 -4.58 -20.40 -0.92
C ARG A 27 -3.66 -19.18 -0.91
N GLU A 28 -4.13 -18.10 -0.28
CA GLU A 28 -3.38 -16.84 -0.20
C GLU A 28 -2.03 -17.02 0.51
N ASP A 29 -1.96 -17.88 1.54
CA ASP A 29 -0.71 -18.21 2.23
C ASP A 29 0.37 -18.73 1.27
N VAL A 30 -0.01 -19.59 0.33
CA VAL A 30 0.90 -20.14 -0.70
C VAL A 30 1.19 -19.09 -1.77
N ALA A 31 0.17 -18.34 -2.21
CA ALA A 31 0.35 -17.30 -3.22
C ALA A 31 1.35 -16.23 -2.75
N THR A 32 1.26 -15.79 -1.49
CA THR A 32 2.17 -14.82 -0.87
C THR A 32 3.62 -15.29 -0.92
N GLU A 33 3.92 -16.51 -0.47
CA GLU A 33 5.31 -16.99 -0.46
C GLU A 33 5.87 -17.18 -1.88
N VAL A 34 5.06 -17.66 -2.82
CA VAL A 34 5.46 -17.76 -4.23
C VAL A 34 5.75 -16.38 -4.83
N LEU A 35 4.91 -15.38 -4.54
CA LEU A 35 5.07 -14.02 -5.05
C LEU A 35 6.28 -13.31 -4.46
N ARG A 36 6.58 -13.54 -3.17
CA ARG A 36 7.81 -13.05 -2.54
C ARG A 36 9.04 -13.60 -3.25
N GLU A 37 9.06 -14.90 -3.54
CA GLU A 37 10.18 -15.53 -4.22
C GLU A 37 10.30 -15.07 -5.68
N LEU A 38 9.19 -14.99 -6.43
CA LEU A 38 9.19 -14.45 -7.80
C LEU A 38 9.64 -12.98 -7.82
N SER A 39 9.25 -12.17 -6.83
CA SER A 39 9.65 -10.77 -6.72
C SER A 39 11.14 -10.62 -6.40
N ARG A 40 11.65 -11.45 -5.47
CA ARG A 40 13.08 -11.54 -5.14
C ARG A 40 13.93 -11.87 -6.36
N ARG A 41 13.44 -12.73 -7.25
CA ARG A 41 14.10 -13.10 -8.51
C ARG A 41 13.88 -12.12 -9.67
N GLY A 42 13.10 -11.06 -9.49
CA GLY A 42 12.75 -10.12 -10.56
C GLY A 42 11.84 -10.70 -11.66
N ALA A 43 11.14 -11.81 -11.37
CA ALA A 43 10.29 -12.54 -12.31
C ALA A 43 8.78 -12.36 -12.06
N ALA A 44 8.40 -11.63 -11.01
CA ALA A 44 7.03 -11.23 -10.76
C ALA A 44 6.61 -10.09 -11.71
N ARG A 45 5.41 -10.22 -12.27
CA ARG A 45 4.72 -9.20 -13.09
C ARG A 45 3.68 -8.49 -12.23
N SER A 46 3.23 -7.31 -12.66
CA SER A 46 2.16 -6.54 -11.99
C SER A 46 0.94 -7.41 -11.69
N ASP A 47 0.48 -8.16 -12.68
CA ASP A 47 -0.77 -8.94 -12.64
C ASP A 47 -0.64 -10.17 -11.74
N ASP A 48 0.59 -10.56 -11.36
CA ASP A 48 0.81 -11.63 -10.41
C ASP A 48 0.36 -11.22 -9.00
N PHE A 49 0.45 -9.93 -8.65
CA PHE A 49 0.10 -9.41 -7.34
C PHE A 49 -1.39 -9.22 -7.11
N ALA A 50 -2.23 -9.31 -8.15
CA ALA A 50 -3.69 -9.24 -8.02
C ALA A 50 -4.28 -10.37 -7.15
N ALA A 51 -3.49 -11.41 -6.86
CA ALA A 51 -3.88 -12.50 -5.97
C ALA A 51 -3.70 -12.19 -4.48
N LEU A 52 -3.05 -11.09 -4.14
CA LEU A 52 -2.85 -10.65 -2.76
C LEU A 52 -4.02 -9.79 -2.32
N ARG A 53 -4.49 -9.98 -1.08
CA ARG A 53 -5.50 -9.12 -0.46
C ARG A 53 -5.09 -7.66 -0.48
N TRP A 54 -3.86 -7.38 -0.05
CA TRP A 54 -3.26 -6.06 -0.12
C TRP A 54 -2.32 -5.96 -1.31
N ASN A 55 -2.66 -5.04 -2.22
CA ASN A 55 -1.90 -4.70 -3.40
C ASN A 55 -2.12 -3.20 -3.73
N GLN A 56 -1.52 -2.69 -4.81
CA GLN A 56 -1.63 -1.26 -5.18
C GLN A 56 -3.07 -0.81 -5.42
N GLN A 57 -3.92 -1.67 -6.01
CA GLN A 57 -5.32 -1.36 -6.25
C GLN A 57 -6.08 -1.27 -4.93
N ALA A 58 -5.94 -2.27 -4.05
CA ALA A 58 -6.57 -2.25 -2.74
C ALA A 58 -6.14 -1.05 -1.88
N ALA A 59 -4.86 -0.66 -1.95
CA ALA A 59 -4.36 0.54 -1.28
C ALA A 59 -4.99 1.82 -1.84
N THR A 60 -5.17 1.90 -3.16
CA THR A 60 -5.87 3.01 -3.83
C THR A 60 -7.33 3.09 -3.41
N GLU A 61 -8.03 1.96 -3.40
CA GLU A 61 -9.43 1.85 -2.98
C GLU A 61 -9.60 2.26 -1.51
N ALA A 62 -8.71 1.83 -0.62
CA ALA A 62 -8.72 2.21 0.79
C ALA A 62 -8.50 3.72 1.01
N LEU A 63 -7.67 4.36 0.16
CA LEU A 63 -7.42 5.80 0.22
C LEU A 63 -8.50 6.64 -0.47
N ALA A 64 -9.36 6.05 -1.30
CA ALA A 64 -10.35 6.79 -2.09
C ALA A 64 -11.22 7.76 -1.25
N PRO A 65 -11.78 7.37 -0.08
CA PRO A 65 -12.56 8.29 0.75
C PRO A 65 -11.75 9.51 1.23
N PHE A 66 -10.48 9.30 1.59
CA PHE A 66 -9.57 10.37 2.04
C PHE A 66 -9.23 11.32 0.89
N ILE A 67 -9.04 10.78 -0.32
CA ILE A 67 -8.78 11.55 -1.54
C ILE A 67 -9.97 12.45 -1.85
N GLU A 68 -11.19 11.94 -1.77
CA GLU A 68 -12.40 12.73 -2.03
C GLU A 68 -12.53 13.89 -1.04
N ILE A 69 -12.25 13.68 0.25
CA ILE A 69 -12.20 14.76 1.25
C ILE A 69 -11.13 15.80 0.87
N SER A 70 -9.91 15.36 0.57
CA SER A 70 -8.81 16.27 0.21
C SER A 70 -9.13 17.14 -1.00
N LYS A 71 -9.93 16.63 -1.96
CA LYS A 71 -10.38 17.38 -3.15
C LYS A 71 -11.39 18.49 -2.82
N THR A 72 -12.10 18.40 -1.70
CA THR A 72 -13.03 19.44 -1.27
C THR A 72 -12.34 20.71 -0.73
N VAL A 73 -11.06 20.61 -0.35
CA VAL A 73 -10.29 21.74 0.19
C VAL A 73 -9.80 22.64 -0.95
N GLN A 74 -10.55 23.71 -1.26
CA GLN A 74 -10.32 24.58 -2.43
C GLN A 74 -8.93 25.25 -2.47
N VAL A 75 -8.33 25.53 -1.31
CA VAL A 75 -7.04 26.23 -1.19
C VAL A 75 -5.86 25.26 -1.02
N ASN A 76 -6.03 23.99 -1.36
CA ASN A 76 -5.00 22.97 -1.22
C ASN A 76 -3.83 23.24 -2.19
N LYS A 77 -2.62 23.41 -1.63
CA LYS A 77 -1.39 23.74 -2.35
C LYS A 77 -0.61 22.51 -2.84
N ARG A 78 -1.08 21.29 -2.53
CA ARG A 78 -0.49 20.04 -3.03
C ARG A 78 -1.39 19.39 -4.06
N THR A 79 -0.80 18.67 -5.00
CA THR A 79 -1.52 17.70 -5.82
C THR A 79 -2.22 16.73 -4.89
N THR A 80 -3.54 16.69 -4.97
CA THR A 80 -4.45 16.06 -4.00
C THR A 80 -4.26 14.55 -3.89
N TYR A 81 -3.70 13.97 -4.96
CA TYR A 81 -3.40 12.57 -5.12
C TYR A 81 -2.21 12.44 -6.06
N THR A 82 -1.27 11.58 -5.72
CA THR A 82 -0.26 11.07 -6.65
C THR A 82 -0.53 9.60 -6.85
N GLU A 83 -0.76 9.18 -8.09
CA GLU A 83 -0.91 7.76 -8.41
C GLU A 83 0.29 6.97 -7.88
N ALA A 84 -0.04 5.83 -7.28
CA ALA A 84 0.87 4.85 -6.73
C ALA A 84 1.90 4.40 -7.78
N GLY A 85 3.02 5.11 -7.86
CA GLY A 85 4.23 4.54 -8.40
C GLY A 85 4.93 3.80 -7.28
N GLY A 86 4.92 2.46 -7.30
CA GLY A 86 5.96 1.61 -6.66
C GLY A 86 7.39 1.85 -7.21
N ARG A 87 7.62 3.06 -7.72
CA ARG A 87 8.83 3.69 -8.24
C ARG A 87 8.83 5.16 -7.81
N LYS A 88 8.41 5.47 -6.57
CA LYS A 88 8.60 6.81 -6.01
C LYS A 88 10.05 7.19 -6.24
N ILE A 89 10.25 8.25 -7.00
CA ILE A 89 11.54 8.76 -7.45
C ILE A 89 12.41 8.97 -6.20
N GLY A 90 13.43 8.13 -5.98
CA GLY A 90 14.50 8.42 -5.03
C GLY A 90 14.98 7.32 -4.08
N ARG A 91 14.32 6.15 -3.95
CA ARG A 91 14.80 5.08 -3.04
C ARG A 91 15.03 3.75 -3.77
N SER A 92 16.22 3.18 -3.60
CA SER A 92 16.57 1.85 -4.09
C SER A 92 15.72 0.80 -3.37
N LYS A 93 15.50 -0.37 -3.99
CA LYS A 93 14.93 -1.54 -3.28
C LYS A 93 15.80 -2.02 -2.10
N GLU A 94 17.05 -1.57 -2.06
CA GLU A 94 18.02 -1.86 -1.02
C GLU A 94 17.91 -0.90 0.18
N ASP A 95 17.12 0.17 0.07
CA ASP A 95 16.85 1.10 1.16
C ASP A 95 15.99 0.39 2.23
N PRO A 96 16.40 0.38 3.52
CA PRO A 96 15.62 -0.26 4.59
C PRO A 96 14.22 0.34 4.77
N ASP A 97 14.03 1.60 4.35
CA ASP A 97 12.76 2.30 4.41
C ASP A 97 11.97 2.18 3.10
N TRP A 98 12.41 1.34 2.16
CA TRP A 98 11.67 1.06 0.93
C TRP A 98 10.40 0.28 1.24
N MET A 99 9.27 0.80 0.75
CA MET A 99 7.97 0.15 0.84
C MET A 99 7.53 -0.31 -0.55
N TRP A 100 6.97 -1.52 -0.63
CA TRP A 100 6.40 -2.05 -1.87
C TRP A 100 5.22 -1.21 -2.38
N VAL A 101 4.40 -0.70 -1.46
CA VAL A 101 3.37 0.31 -1.73
C VAL A 101 3.58 1.49 -0.80
N ASP A 102 3.61 2.70 -1.36
CA ASP A 102 3.70 4.00 -0.67
C ASP A 102 2.82 5.00 -1.43
N THR A 103 1.53 4.96 -1.12
CA THR A 103 0.50 5.79 -1.78
C THR A 103 -0.07 6.75 -0.75
N TYR A 104 -0.32 8.01 -1.12
CA TYR A 104 -0.80 9.00 -0.16
C TYR A 104 -1.79 10.00 -0.75
N THR A 105 -2.53 10.65 0.13
CA THR A 105 -3.26 11.90 -0.12
C THR A 105 -2.80 12.98 0.87
N ALA A 106 -3.01 14.25 0.54
CA ALA A 106 -2.51 15.36 1.34
C ALA A 106 -3.46 16.56 1.35
N ILE A 107 -3.49 17.25 2.49
CA ILE A 107 -4.11 18.56 2.68
C ILE A 107 -3.00 19.53 3.08
N LYS A 108 -2.70 20.51 2.22
CA LYS A 108 -1.72 21.56 2.51
C LYS A 108 -2.31 22.94 2.27
N THR A 109 -2.62 23.66 3.34
CA THR A 109 -3.10 25.04 3.32
C THR A 109 -2.15 25.93 4.14
N ALA A 110 -2.55 27.16 4.47
CA ALA A 110 -1.79 27.99 5.42
C ALA A 110 -1.95 27.51 6.87
N LYS A 111 -3.07 26.84 7.20
CA LYS A 111 -3.39 26.37 8.54
C LYS A 111 -2.96 24.92 8.79
N VAL A 112 -3.07 24.08 7.75
CA VAL A 112 -2.89 22.63 7.87
C VAL A 112 -1.82 22.14 6.89
N ASN A 113 -0.95 21.26 7.36
CA ASN A 113 -0.02 20.49 6.53
C ASN A 113 -0.06 19.03 6.97
N ALA A 114 -0.91 18.26 6.29
CA ALA A 114 -1.20 16.88 6.64
C ALA A 114 -1.03 15.96 5.44
N VAL A 115 -0.56 14.74 5.69
CA VAL A 115 -0.44 13.66 4.70
C VAL A 115 -1.04 12.40 5.31
N PHE A 116 -1.88 11.70 4.56
CA PHE A 116 -2.36 10.38 4.95
C PHE A 116 -1.83 9.35 3.95
N VAL A 117 -1.07 8.37 4.45
CA VAL A 117 -0.30 7.42 3.65
C VAL A 117 -0.80 6.01 3.90
N CYS A 118 -0.83 5.18 2.85
CA CYS A 118 -0.95 3.74 2.91
C CYS A 118 0.39 3.11 2.55
N TYR A 119 0.91 2.27 3.44
CA TYR A 119 2.14 1.53 3.27
C TYR A 119 1.90 0.02 3.22
N ILE A 120 2.62 -0.66 2.33
CA ILE A 120 2.80 -2.11 2.37
C ILE A 120 4.29 -2.38 2.22
N SER A 121 4.91 -3.00 3.23
CA SER A 121 6.36 -3.20 3.26
C SER A 121 6.83 -4.16 2.18
N ARG A 122 6.18 -5.33 2.07
CA ARG A 122 6.52 -6.36 1.07
C ARG A 122 5.25 -6.99 0.48
N PRO A 123 5.34 -7.65 -0.69
CA PRO A 123 4.24 -8.42 -1.22
C PRO A 123 3.70 -9.43 -0.19
N GLY A 124 2.39 -9.34 0.06
CA GLY A 124 1.64 -10.22 0.96
C GLY A 124 1.75 -9.86 2.44
N ASP A 125 2.37 -8.74 2.78
CA ASP A 125 2.23 -8.13 4.12
C ASP A 125 0.87 -7.40 4.23
N GLU A 126 0.38 -7.25 5.46
CA GLU A 126 -0.78 -6.39 5.73
C GLU A 126 -0.44 -4.92 5.50
N ALA A 127 -1.42 -4.13 5.05
CA ALA A 127 -1.27 -2.70 4.95
C ALA A 127 -1.31 -2.04 6.34
N PHE A 128 -0.59 -0.93 6.47
CA PHE A 128 -0.74 -0.01 7.58
C PHE A 128 -0.81 1.42 7.05
N PHE A 129 -1.45 2.29 7.83
CA PHE A 129 -1.70 3.66 7.41
C PHE A 129 -1.11 4.63 8.43
N GLU A 130 -0.67 5.78 7.95
CA GLU A 130 -0.11 6.81 8.80
C GLU A 130 -0.70 8.16 8.49
N LEU A 131 -1.04 8.90 9.54
CA LEU A 131 -1.33 10.32 9.48
C LEU A 131 -0.07 11.07 9.87
N HIS A 132 0.46 11.88 8.96
CA HIS A 132 1.57 12.78 9.22
C HIS A 132 1.05 14.21 9.34
N LEU A 133 1.51 14.93 10.36
CA LEU A 133 1.23 16.36 10.56
C LEU A 133 2.56 17.10 10.62
N ASN A 134 2.71 18.14 9.82
CA ASN A 134 3.94 18.95 9.75
C ASN A 134 5.23 18.16 9.47
N GLY A 135 5.11 16.98 8.83
CA GLY A 135 6.25 16.12 8.50
C GLY A 135 6.57 15.06 9.56
N GLU A 136 5.81 14.99 10.65
CA GLU A 136 5.97 13.99 11.70
C GLU A 136 4.78 13.03 11.72
N THR A 137 5.04 11.75 12.03
CA THR A 137 3.98 10.75 12.21
C THR A 137 3.17 11.07 13.47
N ALA A 138 1.93 11.52 13.28
CA ALA A 138 1.01 11.86 14.36
C ALA A 138 0.22 10.64 14.85
N ALA A 139 -0.11 9.71 13.94
CA ALA A 139 -0.81 8.47 14.26
C ALA A 139 -0.53 7.38 13.23
N ARG A 140 -0.62 6.12 13.67
CA ARG A 140 -0.57 4.93 12.82
C ARG A 140 -1.84 4.10 13.04
N TYR A 141 -2.39 3.56 11.96
CA TYR A 141 -3.66 2.85 11.92
C TYR A 141 -3.51 1.49 11.24
N GLY A 142 -4.23 0.48 11.72
CA GLY A 142 -4.48 -0.74 10.98
C GLY A 142 -5.64 -0.58 9.99
N PRO A 143 -5.90 -1.57 9.13
CA PRO A 143 -7.07 -1.61 8.25
C PRO A 143 -8.40 -1.40 8.97
N ASP A 144 -8.53 -1.95 10.18
CA ASP A 144 -9.77 -1.90 10.96
C ASP A 144 -10.01 -0.52 11.59
N ASP A 145 -8.98 0.33 11.69
CA ASP A 145 -9.06 1.67 12.28
C ASP A 145 -9.33 2.77 11.24
N LEU A 146 -9.51 2.40 9.96
CA LEU A 146 -9.75 3.36 8.87
C LEU A 146 -10.96 4.28 9.08
N PRO A 147 -12.09 3.84 9.68
CA PRO A 147 -13.18 4.76 10.00
C PRO A 147 -12.76 5.89 10.94
N ALA A 148 -12.02 5.57 12.00
CA ALA A 148 -11.52 6.59 12.93
C ALA A 148 -10.48 7.51 12.28
N ALA A 149 -9.61 6.97 11.42
CA ALA A 149 -8.68 7.76 10.64
C ALA A 149 -9.41 8.73 9.69
N LEU A 150 -10.51 8.28 9.08
CA LEU A 150 -11.33 9.08 8.17
C LEU A 150 -12.00 10.24 8.89
N ASP A 151 -12.57 10.00 10.07
CA ASP A 151 -13.15 11.05 10.92
C ASP A 151 -12.10 12.11 11.26
N ARG A 152 -10.88 11.68 11.62
CA ARG A 152 -9.77 12.59 11.90
C ARG A 152 -9.37 13.39 10.67
N TRP A 153 -9.35 12.76 9.49
CA TRP A 153 -9.03 13.43 8.23
C TRP A 153 -10.07 14.48 7.84
N GLN A 154 -11.36 14.18 8.03
CA GLN A 154 -12.46 15.13 7.83
C GLN A 154 -12.32 16.36 8.72
N ALA A 155 -11.98 16.17 10.00
CA ALA A 155 -11.75 17.28 10.92
C ALA A 155 -10.62 18.21 10.43
N LEU A 156 -9.50 17.64 9.97
CA LEU A 156 -8.38 18.40 9.40
C LEU A 156 -8.79 19.15 8.13
N ALA A 157 -9.63 18.56 7.28
CA ALA A 157 -10.15 19.24 6.10
C ALA A 157 -11.05 20.43 6.45
N ALA A 158 -11.88 20.28 7.49
CA ALA A 158 -12.72 21.38 8.00
C ALA A 158 -11.89 22.52 8.60
N GLU A 159 -10.81 22.20 9.33
CA GLU A 159 -9.85 23.21 9.83
C GLU A 159 -9.12 23.95 8.70
N ALA A 160 -8.89 23.26 7.58
CA ALA A 160 -8.14 23.76 6.44
C ALA A 160 -8.95 24.70 5.52
N ALA A 161 -10.28 24.62 5.57
CA ALA A 161 -11.21 25.53 4.89
C ALA A 161 -11.18 26.96 5.48
#